data_AF-A0A843FH14-F1
#
_entry.id   AF-A0A843FH14-F1
#
_cell.length_a   1.000
_cell.length_b   1.000
_cell.length_c   1.000
_cell.angle_alpha   90.00
_cell.angle_beta   90.00
_cell.angle_gamma   90.00
#
_symmetry.space_group_name_H-M   'P 1'
#
loop_
_entity.id
_entity.type
_entity.pdbx_description
1 polymer ?
#
loop_
_entity_poly.entity_id
_entity_poly.type
_entity_poly.pdbx_seq_one_letter_code
_entity_poly.pdbx_strand_id
1 'polypeptide(L)'
;MVNLDKDIEGKIEEIIGKYQKREAKLLNYLIVDDEITFFLPLSDDEKISDEDLAKISELIKGEYIQTESINQEYRIKFKYGL
;
A
#
# COMPACT_ATOMS: atom_id res chain seq x y z
N MET A 1 15.24 -2.95 10.55
CA MET A 1 14.09 -3.05 9.62
C MET A 1 12.87 -2.67 10.42
N VAL A 2 12.25 -1.54 10.10
CA VAL A 2 10.97 -1.15 10.68
C VAL A 2 9.92 -1.98 9.95
N ASN A 3 9.08 -2.68 10.71
CA ASN A 3 7.94 -3.42 10.16
C ASN A 3 6.67 -2.73 10.63
N LEU A 4 5.61 -2.82 9.83
CA LEU A 4 4.29 -2.40 10.29
C LEU A 4 3.84 -3.31 11.44
N ASP A 5 3.05 -2.75 12.35
CA ASP A 5 2.29 -3.56 13.29
C ASP A 5 1.43 -4.57 12.52
N LYS A 6 1.42 -5.84 12.95
CA LYS A 6 0.67 -6.91 12.28
C LYS A 6 -0.82 -6.58 12.12
N ASP A 7 -1.37 -5.81 13.06
CA ASP A 7 -2.76 -5.34 13.04
C ASP A 7 -3.00 -4.31 11.91
N ILE A 8 -2.02 -3.42 11.69
CA ILE A 8 -2.04 -2.44 10.60
C ILE A 8 -1.84 -3.16 9.26
N GLU A 9 -0.89 -4.09 9.21
CA GLU A 9 -0.56 -4.88 8.02
C GLU A 9 -1.78 -5.66 7.51
N GLY A 10 -2.51 -6.34 8.41
CA GLY A 10 -3.74 -7.05 8.05
C GLY A 10 -4.84 -6.13 7.51
N LYS A 11 -5.04 -4.95 8.11
CA LYS A 11 -6.03 -3.98 7.64
C LYS A 11 -5.69 -3.41 6.27
N ILE A 12 -4.40 -3.13 6.03
CA ILE A 12 -3.93 -2.65 4.73
C ILE A 12 -4.06 -3.75 3.69
N GLU A 13 -3.74 -5.01 4.03
CA GLU A 13 -3.94 -6.17 3.17
C GLU A 13 -5.43 -6.37 2.81
N GLU A 14 -6.37 -6.17 3.73
CA GLU A 14 -7.81 -6.24 3.41
C GLU A 14 -8.27 -5.13 2.44
N ILE A 15 -7.66 -3.94 2.52
CA ILE A 15 -7.96 -2.83 1.61
C ILE A 15 -7.37 -3.11 0.23
N ILE A 16 -6.07 -3.42 0.18
CA ILE A 16 -5.29 -3.63 -1.04
C ILE A 16 -5.66 -4.94 -1.73
N GLY A 17 -6.03 -5.97 -0.98
CA GLY A 17 -6.40 -7.29 -1.47
C GLY A 17 -7.63 -7.28 -2.39
N LYS A 18 -8.47 -6.23 -2.33
CA LYS A 18 -9.56 -6.01 -3.29
C LYS A 18 -9.05 -5.77 -4.71
N TYR A 19 -7.87 -5.17 -4.82
CA TYR A 19 -7.24 -4.74 -6.08
C TYR A 19 -6.20 -5.74 -6.58
N GLN A 20 -5.78 -6.70 -5.75
CA GLN A 20 -4.80 -7.74 -6.11
C GLN A 20 -5.44 -8.89 -6.89
N LYS A 21 -4.70 -9.47 -7.85
CA LYS A 21 -5.10 -10.75 -8.48
C LYS A 21 -5.18 -11.81 -7.38
N ARG A 22 -6.17 -12.70 -7.44
CA ARG A 22 -6.48 -13.72 -6.41
C ARG A 22 -5.30 -14.58 -5.91
N GLU A 23 -4.18 -14.59 -6.64
CA GLU A 23 -2.95 -15.33 -6.30
C GLU A 23 -1.90 -14.49 -5.56
N ALA A 24 -1.96 -13.17 -5.65
CA ALA A 24 -1.17 -12.27 -4.82
C ALA A 24 -1.92 -12.07 -3.50
N LYS A 25 -1.61 -12.91 -2.50
CA LYS A 25 -2.22 -12.85 -1.17
C LYS A 25 -1.37 -12.17 -0.10
N LEU A 26 -0.13 -11.82 -0.44
CA LEU A 26 0.82 -11.25 0.52
C LEU A 26 1.02 -9.77 0.21
N LEU A 27 0.71 -8.92 1.19
CA LEU A 27 1.06 -7.51 1.14
C LEU A 27 2.59 -7.36 1.01
N ASN A 28 3.05 -6.77 -0.08
CA ASN A 28 4.47 -6.48 -0.28
C ASN A 28 4.71 -4.98 -0.06
N TYR A 29 5.64 -4.65 0.83
CA TYR A 29 5.96 -3.27 1.16
C TYR A 29 7.43 -3.08 1.54
N LEU A 30 7.92 -1.86 1.39
CA LEU A 30 9.27 -1.46 1.78
C LEU A 30 9.21 -0.14 2.54
N ILE A 31 9.82 -0.12 3.72
CA ILE A 31 9.99 1.10 4.52
C ILE A 31 11.45 1.55 4.42
N VAL A 32 11.67 2.78 3.97
CA VAL A 32 12.98 3.44 3.90
C VAL A 32 12.84 4.80 4.55
N ASP A 33 13.65 5.07 5.58
CA ASP A 33 13.57 6.29 6.39
C ASP A 33 12.13 6.54 6.88
N ASP A 34 11.51 7.63 6.41
CA ASP A 34 10.15 8.06 6.72
C ASP A 34 9.15 7.75 5.59
N GLU A 35 9.51 6.86 4.66
CA GLU A 35 8.68 6.52 3.50
C GLU A 35 8.33 5.03 3.46
N ILE A 36 7.05 4.72 3.29
CA ILE A 36 6.56 3.38 3.00
C ILE A 36 6.07 3.29 1.56
N THR A 37 6.57 2.29 0.84
CA THR A 37 6.14 1.96 -0.52
C THR A 37 5.42 0.61 -0.51
N PHE A 38 4.16 0.59 -0.92
CA PHE A 38 3.40 -0.65 -1.15
C PHE A 38 3.52 -1.05 -2.62
N PHE A 39 3.81 -2.33 -2.85
CA PHE A 39 3.94 -2.92 -4.17
C PHE A 39 2.74 -3.80 -4.44
N LEU A 40 1.96 -3.42 -5.45
CA LEU A 40 0.78 -4.18 -5.87
C LEU A 40 0.95 -4.63 -7.31
N PRO A 41 0.86 -5.93 -7.60
CA PRO A 41 0.78 -6.37 -8.99
C PRO A 41 -0.49 -5.80 -9.63
N LEU A 42 -0.34 -5.19 -10.81
CA LEU A 42 -1.45 -4.65 -11.58
C LEU A 42 -2.42 -5.78 -11.95
N SER A 43 -3.63 -5.70 -11.40
CA SER A 43 -4.81 -6.35 -11.96
C SER A 43 -5.35 -5.45 -13.06
N ASP A 44 -5.78 -6.04 -14.18
CA ASP A 44 -6.38 -5.31 -15.29
C ASP A 44 -7.41 -4.28 -14.77
N ASP A 45 -7.11 -3.00 -15.01
CA ASP A 45 -7.95 -1.80 -14.89
C ASP A 45 -8.40 -1.25 -13.52
N GLU A 46 -8.20 -1.92 -12.38
CA GLU A 46 -8.63 -1.34 -11.10
C GLU A 46 -7.57 -0.39 -10.49
N LYS A 47 -7.85 0.92 -10.55
CA LYS A 47 -7.16 1.94 -9.76
C LYS A 47 -7.66 1.90 -8.32
N ILE A 48 -6.74 2.08 -7.37
CA ILE A 48 -7.12 2.26 -5.97
C ILE A 48 -7.85 3.59 -5.82
N SER A 49 -8.97 3.54 -5.10
CA SER A 49 -9.79 4.72 -4.84
C SER A 49 -9.11 5.65 -3.83
N ASP A 50 -9.26 6.97 -4.00
CA ASP A 50 -8.75 7.96 -3.04
C ASP A 50 -9.22 7.72 -1.59
N GLU A 51 -10.44 7.19 -1.42
CA GLU A 51 -10.97 6.79 -0.10
C GLU A 51 -10.14 5.69 0.57
N ASP A 52 -9.65 4.72 -0.21
CA ASP A 52 -8.84 3.63 0.31
C ASP A 52 -7.40 4.09 0.56
N LEU A 53 -6.85 5.00 -0.27
CA LEU A 53 -5.59 5.67 0.01
C LEU A 53 -5.64 6.49 1.31
N ALA A 54 -6.76 7.19 1.55
CA ALA A 54 -6.98 7.95 2.79
C ALA A 54 -7.00 7.02 4.02
N LYS A 55 -7.71 5.89 3.95
CA LYS A 55 -7.71 4.89 5.04
C LYS A 55 -6.32 4.34 5.32
N ILE A 56 -5.54 4.01 4.29
CA ILE A 56 -4.16 3.54 4.46
C ILE A 56 -3.33 4.62 5.16
N SER A 57 -3.47 5.88 4.73
CA SER A 57 -2.81 7.04 5.36
C SER A 57 -3.18 7.17 6.84
N GLU A 58 -4.45 7.02 7.22
CA GLU A 58 -4.87 7.04 8.62
C GLU A 58 -4.30 5.88 9.44
N LEU A 59 -4.29 4.67 8.87
CA LEU A 59 -3.78 3.46 9.52
C LEU A 59 -2.29 3.58 9.85
N ILE A 60 -1.51 4.12 8.92
CA ILE A 60 -0.08 4.37 9.10
C ILE A 60 0.18 5.75 9.69
N LYS A 61 -0.82 6.55 10.07
CA LYS A 61 -0.62 7.95 10.51
C LYS A 61 0.34 8.74 9.59
N GLY A 62 0.23 8.50 8.30
CA GLY A 62 1.10 9.08 7.28
C GLY A 62 0.31 9.90 6.27
N GLU A 63 1.02 10.41 5.28
CA GLU A 63 0.45 11.16 4.18
C GLU A 63 0.72 10.43 2.86
N TYR A 64 -0.31 10.33 2.01
CA TYR A 64 -0.13 9.85 0.65
C TYR A 64 0.76 10.81 -0.15
N ILE A 65 1.76 10.25 -0.84
CA ILE A 65 2.72 11.02 -1.65
C ILE A 65 2.36 10.88 -3.13
N GLN A 66 2.45 9.66 -3.66
CA GLN A 66 2.18 9.40 -5.07
C GLN A 66 1.96 7.92 -5.35
N THR A 67 1.34 7.63 -6.49
CA THR A 67 1.20 6.29 -7.06
C THR A 67 1.93 6.26 -8.39
N GLU A 68 2.85 5.31 -8.55
CA GLU A 68 3.58 5.07 -9.80
C GLU A 68 3.21 3.71 -10.37
N SER A 69 3.14 3.57 -11.70
CA SER A 69 2.93 2.29 -12.37
C SER A 69 4.20 1.91 -13.12
N ILE A 70 4.87 0.83 -12.72
CA ILE A 70 6.13 0.38 -13.30
C ILE A 70 6.03 -1.12 -13.58
N ASN A 71 6.27 -1.55 -14.82
CA ASN A 71 6.36 -2.98 -15.20
C ASN A 71 5.20 -3.86 -14.67
N GLN A 72 3.95 -3.42 -14.83
CA GLN A 72 2.78 -4.15 -14.31
C GLN A 72 2.68 -4.21 -12.77
N GLU A 73 3.24 -3.22 -12.08
CA GLU A 73 3.15 -3.06 -10.62
C GLU A 73 2.79 -1.61 -10.25
N TYR A 74 1.75 -1.41 -9.43
CA TYR A 74 1.50 -0.15 -8.74
C TYR A 74 2.42 -0.03 -7.53
N ARG A 75 3.07 1.12 -7.40
CA ARG A 75 3.89 1.52 -6.26
C ARG A 75 3.25 2.70 -5.59
N ILE A 76 2.69 2.48 -4.42
CA ILE A 76 2.00 3.52 -3.67
C ILE A 76 2.92 3.98 -2.56
N LYS A 77 3.33 5.24 -2.62
CA LYS A 77 4.23 5.85 -1.64
C LYS A 77 3.43 6.66 -0.64
N PHE A 78 3.74 6.44 0.63
CA PHE A 78 3.27 7.26 1.73
C PHE A 78 4.47 7.72 2.55
N LYS A 79 4.38 8.93 3.07
CA LYS A 79 5.31 9.45 4.07
C LYS A 79 4.75 9.15 5.45
N TYR A 80 5.44 8.32 6.19
CA TYR A 80 5.13 7.96 7.56
C TYR A 80 5.73 9.02 8.49
N GLY A 81 4.89 9.72 9.26
CA GLY A 81 5.34 10.70 10.24
C GLY A 81 5.25 10.12 11.65
N LEU A 82 6.40 9.79 12.26
CA LEU A 82 6.51 9.53 13.70
C LEU A 82 6.71 10.82 14.48
#